data_AF-A0A8T3XLB1-F1
#
_entry.id   AF-A0A8T3XLB1-F1
#
_cell.length_a   1.000
_cell.length_b   1.000
_cell.length_c   1.000
_cell.angle_alpha   90.00
_cell.angle_beta   90.00
_cell.angle_gamma   90.00
#
_symmetry.space_group_name_H-M   'P 1'
#
loop_
_entity.id
_entity.type
_entity.pdbx_description
1 polymer ?
#
loop_
_entity_poly.entity_id
_entity_poly.type
_entity_poly.pdbx_seq_one_letter_code
_entity_poly.pdbx_strand_id
1 'polypeptide(L)' 'MIRVLPDTNIIISSVFWRGNPYEVIRRGILGEYQLVISAEILDEVVDMSEIAKAYTLSL' A
#
# COMPACT_ATOMS: atom_id res chain seq x y z
N MET A 1 1.82 11.17 19.28
CA MET A 1 2.09 10.69 17.91
C MET A 1 0.87 9.92 17.44
N ILE A 2 0.29 10.30 16.31
CA ILE A 2 -0.92 9.64 15.78
C ILE A 2 -0.49 8.34 15.09
N ARG A 3 -1.20 7.25 15.36
CA ARG A 3 -1.04 5.96 14.69
C ARG A 3 -2.23 5.75 13.78
N VAL A 4 -1.97 5.44 12.51
CA VAL A 4 -2.99 5.22 11.49
C VAL A 4 -2.88 3.78 11.03
N LEU A 5 -3.96 3.03 11.17
CA LEU A 5 -4.13 1.70 10.59
C LEU A 5 -5.02 1.88 9.35
N PRO A 6 -4.45 1.90 8.13
CA PRO A 6 -5.24 1.94 6.91
C PRO A 6 -6.06 0.65 6.79
N ASP A 7 -7.23 0.73 6.17
CA ASP A 7 -7.93 -0.47 5.74
C ASP A 7 -7.18 -1.12 4.56
N THR A 8 -7.47 -2.39 4.30
CA THR A 8 -6.88 -3.14 3.18
C THR A 8 -7.13 -2.43 1.84
N ASN A 9 -8.29 -1.79 1.66
CA ASN A 9 -8.63 -1.10 0.42
C ASN A 9 -7.76 0.14 0.18
N ILE A 10 -7.41 0.92 1.20
CA ILE A 10 -6.49 2.05 1.07
C ILE A 10 -5.10 1.53 0.70
N ILE A 11 -4.65 0.41 1.29
CA ILE A 11 -3.34 -0.18 0.97
C ILE A 11 -3.31 -0.65 -0.48
N ILE A 12 -4.24 -1.51 -0.90
CA ILE A 12 -4.34 -1.99 -2.28
C ILE A 12 -4.46 -0.80 -3.25
N SER A 13 -5.38 0.13 -2.99
CA SER A 13 -5.59 1.28 -3.88
C SER A 13 -4.36 2.19 -3.96
N SER A 14 -3.55 2.30 -2.90
CA SER A 14 -2.33 3.11 -2.91
C SER A 14 -1.24 2.54 -3.83
N VAL A 15 -1.25 1.23 -4.07
CA VAL A 15 -0.30 0.55 -4.96
C VAL A 15 -0.72 0.75 -6.42
N PHE A 16 -2.01 0.62 -6.72
CA PHE A 16 -2.51 0.65 -8.10
C PHE A 16 -2.89 2.04 -8.61
N TRP A 17 -3.21 2.99 -7.73
CA TRP A 17 -3.71 4.31 -8.11
C TRP A 17 -2.99 5.46 -7.39
N ARG A 18 -2.63 6.52 -8.12
CA ARG A 18 -2.02 7.74 -7.55
C ARG A 18 -3.03 8.77 -7.02
N GLY A 19 -4.10 8.30 -6.39
CA GLY A 19 -5.18 9.13 -5.83
C GLY A 19 -5.02 9.41 -4.34
N ASN A 20 -6.13 9.76 -3.68
CA ASN A 20 -6.18 9.97 -2.23
C ASN A 20 -5.56 8.82 -1.40
N PRO A 21 -5.78 7.52 -1.72
CA PRO A 21 -5.15 6.42 -0.99
C PRO A 21 -3.62 6.47 -1.01
N TYR A 22 -3.03 6.79 -2.18
CA TYR A 22 -1.60 6.96 -2.32
C TYR A 22 -1.07 8.10 -1.45
N GLU A 23 -1.77 9.26 -1.44
CA GLU A 23 -1.31 10.39 -0.64
C GLU A 23 -1.40 10.12 0.86
N VAL A 24 -2.41 9.38 1.31
CA VAL A 24 -2.49 8.90 2.70
C VAL A 24 -1.22 8.10 3.05
N ILE A 25 -0.94 7.03 2.31
CA ILE A 25 0.25 6.20 2.59
C ILE A 25 1.56 7.01 2.47
N ARG A 26 1.69 7.87 1.46
CA ARG A 26 2.87 8.72 1.27
C ARG A 26 3.14 9.65 2.45
N ARG A 27 2.13 10.35 2.97
CA ARG A 27 2.28 11.26 4.12
C ARG A 27 2.69 10.51 5.39
N GLY A 28 2.18 9.30 5.56
CA GLY A 28 2.62 8.39 6.63
C GLY A 28 4.10 7.98 6.49
N ILE A 29 4.56 7.64 5.28
CA ILE A 29 5.97 7.33 5.00
C ILE A 29 6.88 8.54 5.26
N LEU A 30 6.41 9.75 4.94
CA LEU A 30 7.13 11.00 5.21
C LEU A 30 7.17 11.38 6.71
N GLY A 31 6.55 10.60 7.59
CA GLY A 31 6.62 10.77 9.03
C GLY A 31 5.59 11.74 9.60
N GLU A 32 4.59 12.16 8.84
CA GLU A 32 3.50 12.99 9.37
C GLU A 32 2.67 12.25 10.43
N TYR A 33 2.64 10.92 10.36
CA TYR A 33 2.08 10.01 11.35
C TYR A 33 2.68 8.62 11.20
N GLN A 34 2.50 7.77 12.22
CA GLN A 34 2.98 6.39 12.16
C GLN A 34 1.95 5.51 11.45
N LEU A 35 2.33 4.97 10.29
CA LEU A 35 1.58 3.87 9.66
C LEU A 35 1.76 2.59 10.47
N VAL A 36 0.64 1.92 10.72
CA VAL A 36 0.60 0.60 11.33
C VAL A 36 -0.10 -0.31 10.33
N ILE A 37 0.51 -1.45 10.03
CA ILE A 37 0.00 -2.47 9.11
C ILE A 37 0.32 -3.84 9.72
N SER A 38 -0.54 -4.83 9.49
CA SER A 38 -0.21 -6.21 9.84
C SER A 38 0.75 -6.81 8.81
N ALA A 39 1.55 -7.79 9.24
CA ALA A 39 2.47 -8.48 8.33
C ALA A 39 1.68 -9.21 7.22
N GLU A 40 0.53 -9.81 7.55
CA GLU A 40 -0.27 -10.57 6.59
C GLU A 40 -0.76 -9.70 5.42
N ILE A 41 -1.21 -8.47 5.69
CA ILE A 41 -1.64 -7.54 4.63
C ILE A 41 -0.46 -7.12 3.74
N LEU A 42 0.72 -6.97 4.33
CA LEU A 42 1.92 -6.62 3.57
C LEU A 42 2.32 -7.75 2.60
N ASP A 43 2.27 -9.00 3.08
CA ASP A 43 2.58 -10.18 2.28
C ASP A 43 1.61 -10.32 1.08
N GLU A 44 0.30 -10.16 1.31
CA GLU A 44 -0.70 -10.17 0.24
C GLU A 44 -0.42 -9.11 -0.85
N VAL A 45 -0.04 -7.91 -0.43
CA VAL A 45 0.24 -6.79 -1.35
C VAL A 45 1.50 -7.05 -2.17
N VAL A 46 2.54 -7.62 -1.55
CA VAL A 46 3.77 -8.02 -2.25
C VAL A 46 3.46 -9.08 -3.29
N ASP A 47 2.71 -10.12 -2.93
CA ASP A 47 2.31 -11.20 -3.83
C ASP A 47 1.52 -10.66 -5.04
N MET A 48 0.55 -9.78 -4.81
CA MET A 48 -0.19 -9.13 -5.89
C MET A 48 0.71 -8.29 -6.81
N SER A 49 1.72 -7.62 -6.25
CA SER A 49 2.65 -6.80 -7.04
C SER A 49 3.57 -7.65 -7.93
N GLU A 50 4.03 -8.81 -7.44
CA GLU A 50 4.84 -9.75 -8.22
C GLU A 50 4.02 -10.39 -9.34
N ILE A 51 2.76 -10.74 -9.06
CA ILE A 51 1.81 -11.20 -10.07
C ILE A 51 1.62 -10.13 -11.16
N ALA A 52 1.37 -8.87 -10.78
CA ALA A 52 1.18 -7.78 -11.73
C ALA A 52 2.42 -7.53 -12.61
N LYS A 53 3.63 -7.63 -12.05
CA LYS A 53 4.89 -7.55 -12.82
C LYS A 53 5.02 -8.70 -13.82
N ALA A 54 4.70 -9.93 -13.40
CA ALA A 54 4.78 -11.09 -14.27
C ALA A 54 3.87 -10.96 -15.50
N TYR A 55 2.64 -10.45 -15.32
CA TYR A 55 1.71 -10.18 -16.43
C TYR A 55 2.17 -9.03 -17.34
N THR A 56 2.85 -8.01 -16.79
CA THR A 56 3.36 -6.88 -17.58
C THR A 56 4.56 -7.28 -18.46
N LEU A 57 5.40 -8.21 -17.98
CA LEU A 57 6.58 -8.70 -18.70
C LEU A 57 6.27 -9.81 -19.73
N SER A 58 5.04 -10.31 -19.76
CA SER A 58 4.57 -11.33 -20.71
C SER A 58 3.72 -10.75 -21.86
N LEU A 59 3.63 -9.42 -21.94
CA LEU A 59 3.07 -8.63 -23.06
C LEU A 59 4.18 -7.96 -23.86
#